data_AF-A0A2V9LIN7-F1
#
_entry.id   AF-A0A2V9LIN7-F1
#
_cell.length_a   1.000
_cell.length_b   1.000
_cell.length_c   1.000
_cell.angle_alpha   90.00
_cell.angle_beta   90.00
_cell.angle_gamma   90.00
#
_symmetry.space_group_name_H-M   'P 1'
#
loop_
_entity.id
_entity.type
_entity.pdbx_description
1 polymer ?
#
loop_
_entity_poly.entity_id
_entity_poly.type
_entity_poly.pdbx_seq_one_letter_code
_entity_poly.pdbx_strand_id
1 'polypeptide(L)'
;MLRISNFDDWIDYFYGWQKDIGLDAPEFKEYRFEAKYGQVSPEIEFGDYHGQLRWKTVMHIPDQRIRDAAQNLVVYQGDTEFASVEQQRRLFETAPSRYDYLSLVRVMTEEMRHGWQMSHVLITQFGRSGRIEAQKLLERRAFTDDRLLGAFNQPVKNWLDFFTYTQFVDRDGKFQLTMLSHSGFLPLGRSMPPMLKEESFHLGTGNNGLQRIVKAGRIPIPIIQRYFNKWLPTSYDLFGTDHSSSAHWAYVWGLKGRYDERQSGADADKDNLNDTARRLYYEEVQKLTDTLNKLIPAEGAKIRVPDLRFNRQIGRNAGKFFDIDGQAMSKEEFEKYLPTVMPSEEDEKALESVFKEGGWIVPKGEGEFEPSEGARPRQ
;
A
#
# COMPACT_ATOMS: atom_id res chain seq x y z
N MET A 1 23.61 -18.69 -4.11
CA MET A 1 22.50 -18.19 -3.27
C MET A 1 22.82 -18.49 -1.82
N LEU A 2 22.72 -17.49 -0.95
CA LEU A 2 22.78 -17.68 0.50
C LEU A 2 21.61 -18.59 0.91
N ARG A 3 21.87 -19.58 1.77
CA ARG A 3 20.84 -20.51 2.24
C ARG A 3 20.31 -20.00 3.58
N ILE A 4 19.09 -19.48 3.60
CA ILE A 4 18.42 -19.04 4.83
C ILE A 4 18.02 -20.27 5.67
N SER A 5 18.71 -20.49 6.78
CA SER A 5 18.43 -21.60 7.71
C SER A 5 17.67 -21.12 8.94
N ASN A 6 17.92 -19.90 9.41
CA ASN A 6 17.24 -19.26 10.53
C ASN A 6 16.91 -17.78 10.22
N PHE A 7 16.43 -17.04 11.22
CA PHE A 7 16.09 -15.62 11.04
C PHE A 7 17.32 -14.72 10.93
N ASP A 8 18.42 -15.04 11.62
CA ASP A 8 19.67 -14.26 11.55
C ASP A 8 20.27 -14.31 10.13
N ASP A 9 20.24 -15.48 9.48
CA ASP A 9 20.66 -15.62 8.07
C ASP A 9 19.79 -14.75 7.13
N TRP A 10 18.50 -14.59 7.46
CA TRP A 10 17.60 -13.71 6.69
C TRP A 10 17.90 -12.24 6.95
N ILE A 11 18.28 -11.86 8.17
CA ILE A 11 18.68 -10.48 8.52
C ILE A 11 19.90 -10.06 7.69
N ASP A 12 20.92 -10.92 7.60
CA ASP A 12 22.09 -10.65 6.75
C ASP A 12 21.69 -10.46 5.29
N TYR A 13 20.73 -11.28 4.80
CA TYR A 13 20.25 -11.16 3.44
C TYR A 13 19.43 -9.88 3.20
N PHE A 14 18.63 -9.46 4.17
CA PHE A 14 17.88 -8.20 4.14
C PHE A 14 18.82 -6.99 4.02
N TYR A 15 19.91 -6.95 4.78
CA TYR A 15 20.90 -5.86 4.64
C TYR A 15 21.65 -5.91 3.30
N GLY A 16 21.87 -7.11 2.76
CA GLY A 16 22.32 -7.28 1.37
C GLY A 16 21.35 -6.68 0.36
N TRP A 17 20.06 -6.99 0.48
CA TRP A 17 19.00 -6.42 -0.36
C TRP A 17 18.95 -4.88 -0.28
N GLN A 18 19.00 -4.28 0.92
CA GLN A 18 19.01 -2.82 1.08
C GLN A 18 20.15 -2.17 0.28
N LYS A 19 21.35 -2.76 0.35
CA LYS A 19 22.52 -2.31 -0.41
C LYS A 19 22.30 -2.47 -1.91
N ASP A 20 21.77 -3.60 -2.35
CA ASP A 20 21.55 -3.91 -3.77
C ASP A 20 20.56 -2.94 -4.44
N ILE A 21 19.56 -2.44 -3.70
CA ILE A 21 18.61 -1.46 -4.22
C ILE A 21 19.11 -0.01 -4.10
N GLY A 22 20.28 0.20 -3.51
CA GLY A 22 20.94 1.50 -3.40
C GLY A 22 20.44 2.35 -2.22
N LEU A 23 19.99 1.74 -1.13
CA LEU A 23 19.65 2.45 0.11
C LEU A 23 20.83 2.42 1.08
N ASP A 24 21.69 3.44 1.03
CA ASP A 24 22.92 3.54 1.82
C ASP A 24 23.01 4.77 2.73
N ALA A 25 21.98 5.62 2.72
CA ALA A 25 21.91 6.83 3.54
C ALA A 25 22.09 6.53 5.04
N PRO A 26 22.84 7.35 5.79
CA PRO A 26 23.09 7.14 7.22
C PRO A 26 21.82 6.95 8.05
N GLU A 27 20.74 7.67 7.70
CA GLU A 27 19.48 7.66 8.40
C GLU A 27 18.81 6.27 8.43
N PHE A 28 19.04 5.42 7.41
CA PHE A 28 18.55 4.04 7.41
C PHE A 28 19.26 3.17 8.44
N LYS A 29 20.54 3.46 8.74
CA LYS A 29 21.35 2.69 9.70
C LYS A 29 20.99 3.01 11.16
N GLU A 30 20.34 4.15 11.37
CA GLU A 30 19.86 4.59 12.70
C GLU A 30 18.54 3.91 13.09
N TYR A 31 17.86 3.25 12.15
CA TYR A 31 16.61 2.55 12.40
C TYR A 31 16.84 1.15 12.99
N ARG A 32 16.12 0.83 14.06
CA ARG A 32 16.10 -0.51 14.65
C ARG A 32 14.90 -1.30 14.11
N PHE A 33 15.17 -2.28 13.26
CA PHE A 33 14.16 -3.23 12.80
C PHE A 33 13.80 -4.23 13.90
N GLU A 34 12.50 -4.41 14.12
CA GLU A 34 11.98 -5.37 15.08
C GLU A 34 10.57 -5.84 14.69
N ALA A 35 10.23 -7.04 15.16
CA ALA A 35 8.86 -7.54 15.07
C ALA A 35 8.02 -6.94 16.23
N LYS A 36 6.88 -6.35 15.90
CA LYS A 36 5.94 -5.74 16.85
C LYS A 36 4.60 -6.50 16.81
N TYR A 37 4.04 -6.76 17.99
CA TYR A 37 2.76 -7.46 18.13
C TYR A 37 1.78 -6.65 19.01
N GLY A 38 0.73 -6.12 18.39
CA GLY A 38 -0.34 -5.39 19.04
C GLY A 38 -1.31 -6.28 19.81
N GLN A 39 -2.29 -5.64 20.45
CA GLN A 39 -3.40 -6.29 21.13
C GLN A 39 -4.56 -6.54 20.14
N VAL A 40 -5.20 -7.70 20.26
CA VAL A 40 -6.38 -8.09 19.49
C VAL A 40 -7.32 -8.90 20.39
N SER A 41 -8.56 -9.11 19.96
CA SER A 41 -9.49 -10.00 20.67
C SER A 41 -8.88 -11.40 20.87
N PRO A 42 -9.10 -12.07 22.02
CA PRO A 42 -8.62 -13.43 22.22
C PRO A 42 -9.34 -14.46 21.32
N GLU A 43 -10.52 -14.13 20.83
CA GLU A 43 -11.38 -15.01 20.05
C GLU A 43 -11.42 -14.62 18.57
N ILE A 44 -11.77 -15.59 17.72
CA ILE A 44 -12.03 -15.41 16.30
C ILE A 44 -13.37 -14.70 16.13
N GLU A 45 -13.38 -13.61 15.37
CA GLU A 45 -14.48 -12.64 15.31
C GLU A 45 -15.53 -12.95 14.23
N PHE A 46 -15.27 -13.89 13.32
CA PHE A 46 -16.15 -14.20 12.18
C PHE A 46 -15.86 -15.59 11.60
N GLY A 47 -16.68 -16.01 10.63
CA GLY A 47 -16.53 -17.29 9.94
C GLY A 47 -16.95 -18.50 10.78
N ASP A 48 -16.66 -19.69 10.29
CA ASP A 48 -17.11 -20.97 10.88
C ASP A 48 -16.44 -21.27 12.23
N TYR A 49 -15.33 -20.59 12.52
CA TYR A 49 -14.60 -20.70 13.78
C TYR A 49 -14.91 -19.57 14.77
N HIS A 50 -15.93 -18.74 14.50
CA HIS A 50 -16.36 -17.66 15.38
C HIS A 50 -16.55 -18.13 16.84
N GLY A 51 -16.06 -17.33 17.79
CA GLY A 51 -16.12 -17.60 19.24
C GLY A 51 -15.09 -18.61 19.74
N GLN A 52 -14.29 -19.22 18.87
CA GLN A 52 -13.14 -20.03 19.30
C GLN A 52 -11.92 -19.15 19.59
N LEU A 53 -10.97 -19.67 20.37
CA LEU A 53 -9.70 -18.98 20.61
C LEU A 53 -8.90 -18.83 19.31
N ARG A 54 -8.28 -17.65 19.12
CA ARG A 54 -7.35 -17.43 18.01
C ARG A 54 -6.16 -18.40 18.07
N TRP A 55 -5.74 -18.87 16.90
CA TRP A 55 -4.67 -19.86 16.73
C TRP A 55 -3.30 -19.24 16.99
N LYS A 56 -2.64 -19.65 18.08
CA LYS A 56 -1.33 -19.11 18.48
C LYS A 56 -0.18 -19.50 17.55
N THR A 57 -0.32 -20.63 16.86
CA THR A 57 0.68 -21.19 15.94
C THR A 57 -0.05 -21.91 14.81
N VAL A 58 0.64 -22.18 13.71
CA VAL A 58 0.06 -22.95 12.58
C VAL A 58 -0.43 -24.34 12.99
N MET A 59 0.12 -24.93 14.06
CA MET A 59 -0.30 -26.23 14.58
C MET A 59 -1.69 -26.22 15.21
N HIS A 60 -2.18 -25.04 15.63
CA HIS A 60 -3.54 -24.88 16.13
C HIS A 60 -4.57 -24.72 14.99
N ILE A 61 -4.12 -24.45 13.77
CA ILE A 61 -5.01 -24.31 12.61
C ILE A 61 -5.45 -25.71 12.17
N PRO A 62 -6.77 -26.00 12.11
CA PRO A 62 -7.28 -27.37 12.01
C PRO A 62 -7.10 -28.04 10.64
N ASP A 63 -6.98 -27.27 9.56
CA ASP A 63 -6.93 -27.78 8.19
C ASP A 63 -5.71 -27.24 7.43
N GLN A 64 -5.09 -28.08 6.58
CA GLN A 64 -3.91 -27.70 5.79
C GLN A 64 -4.22 -26.54 4.83
N ARG A 65 -5.42 -26.50 4.24
CA ARG A 65 -5.83 -25.44 3.30
C ARG A 65 -5.87 -24.08 3.98
N ILE A 66 -6.26 -24.04 5.27
CA ILE A 66 -6.27 -22.82 6.07
C ILE A 66 -4.83 -22.39 6.38
N ARG A 67 -3.94 -23.34 6.68
CA ARG A 67 -2.51 -23.04 6.87
C ARG A 67 -1.88 -22.45 5.61
N ASP A 68 -2.16 -23.05 4.45
CA ASP A 68 -1.64 -22.58 3.15
C ASP A 68 -2.19 -21.19 2.80
N ALA A 69 -3.49 -20.95 3.03
CA ALA A 69 -4.11 -19.64 2.84
C ALA A 69 -3.53 -18.58 3.78
N ALA A 70 -3.29 -18.92 5.06
CA ALA A 70 -2.64 -18.02 6.02
C ALA A 70 -1.22 -17.67 5.57
N GLN A 71 -0.43 -18.66 5.10
CA GLN A 71 0.91 -18.38 4.56
C GLN A 71 0.82 -17.45 3.36
N ASN A 72 -0.09 -17.72 2.43
CA ASN A 72 -0.27 -16.92 1.21
C ASN A 72 -0.59 -15.45 1.54
N LEU A 73 -1.51 -15.20 2.49
CA LEU A 73 -1.82 -13.84 2.94
C LEU A 73 -0.60 -13.11 3.52
N VAL A 74 0.24 -13.80 4.31
CA VAL A 74 1.49 -13.22 4.85
C VAL A 74 2.49 -12.93 3.73
N VAL A 75 2.57 -13.79 2.70
CA VAL A 75 3.48 -13.59 1.56
C VAL A 75 3.07 -12.38 0.73
N TYR A 76 1.79 -12.26 0.37
CA TYR A 76 1.33 -11.13 -0.44
C TYR A 76 1.46 -9.81 0.31
N GLN A 77 1.10 -9.77 1.60
CA GLN A 77 1.33 -8.58 2.42
C GLN A 77 2.83 -8.24 2.50
N GLY A 78 3.70 -9.23 2.74
CA GLY A 78 5.13 -8.97 2.84
C GLY A 78 5.76 -8.49 1.52
N ASP A 79 5.19 -8.88 0.38
CA ASP A 79 5.75 -8.56 -0.94
C ASP A 79 5.55 -7.09 -1.31
N THR A 80 4.42 -6.51 -0.89
CA THR A 80 4.10 -5.10 -1.13
C THR A 80 5.08 -4.18 -0.41
N GLU A 81 5.51 -4.55 0.78
CA GLU A 81 6.32 -3.66 1.64
C GLU A 81 7.74 -3.49 1.06
N PHE A 82 8.33 -4.56 0.52
CA PHE A 82 9.63 -4.43 -0.16
C PHE A 82 9.50 -3.78 -1.53
N ALA A 83 8.36 -3.96 -2.20
CA ALA A 83 8.13 -3.37 -3.50
C ALA A 83 7.95 -1.85 -3.42
N SER A 84 7.21 -1.34 -2.45
CA SER A 84 7.00 0.10 -2.25
C SER A 84 8.34 0.83 -2.04
N VAL A 85 9.24 0.23 -1.25
CA VAL A 85 10.60 0.73 -1.04
C VAL A 85 11.39 0.81 -2.36
N GLU A 86 11.32 -0.23 -3.19
CA GLU A 86 12.00 -0.26 -4.48
C GLU A 86 11.44 0.75 -5.49
N GLN A 87 10.13 0.93 -5.53
CA GLN A 87 9.46 1.90 -6.41
C GLN A 87 9.91 3.34 -6.10
N GLN A 88 10.17 3.63 -4.83
CA GLN A 88 10.39 4.99 -4.33
C GLN A 88 11.89 5.36 -4.20
N ARG A 89 12.81 4.40 -4.37
CA ARG A 89 14.25 4.52 -4.05
C ARG A 89 15.00 5.69 -4.71
N ARG A 90 14.50 6.22 -5.83
CA ARG A 90 15.16 7.31 -6.60
C ARG A 90 14.72 8.71 -6.17
N LEU A 91 13.68 8.82 -5.33
CA LEU A 91 13.08 10.11 -4.95
C LEU A 91 13.99 10.97 -4.04
N PHE A 92 14.95 10.35 -3.33
CA PHE A 92 15.91 11.07 -2.48
C PHE A 92 16.74 12.11 -3.24
N GLU A 93 17.05 11.85 -4.52
CA GLU A 93 17.85 12.73 -5.37
C GLU A 93 17.13 14.06 -5.67
N THR A 94 15.81 14.13 -5.48
CA THR A 94 14.96 15.25 -5.88
C THR A 94 14.04 15.74 -4.77
N ALA A 95 14.34 15.41 -3.50
CA ALA A 95 13.53 15.80 -2.37
C ALA A 95 13.31 17.33 -2.31
N PRO A 96 12.05 17.82 -2.22
CA PRO A 96 11.78 19.26 -2.24
C PRO A 96 12.23 19.99 -0.99
N SER A 97 12.42 19.27 0.11
CA SER A 97 12.94 19.80 1.36
C SER A 97 13.56 18.69 2.20
N ARG A 98 14.28 19.08 3.26
CA ARG A 98 14.79 18.11 4.25
C ARG A 98 13.66 17.42 5.02
N TYR A 99 12.54 18.11 5.27
CA TYR A 99 11.35 17.51 5.87
C TYR A 99 10.81 16.38 4.99
N ASP A 100 10.69 16.62 3.68
CA ASP A 100 10.16 15.64 2.73
C ASP A 100 11.14 14.47 2.54
N TYR A 101 12.44 14.74 2.50
CA TYR A 101 13.49 13.70 2.53
C TYR A 101 13.34 12.78 3.75
N LEU A 102 13.26 13.36 4.96
CA LEU A 102 13.14 12.58 6.20
C LEU A 102 11.81 11.84 6.29
N SER A 103 10.73 12.42 5.74
CA SER A 103 9.43 11.75 5.63
C SER A 103 9.53 10.51 4.73
N LEU A 104 10.24 10.61 3.60
CA LEU A 104 10.50 9.46 2.73
C LEU A 104 11.38 8.40 3.40
N VAL A 105 12.42 8.80 4.15
CA VAL A 105 13.21 7.87 4.97
C VAL A 105 12.30 7.13 5.93
N ARG A 106 11.43 7.85 6.66
CA ARG A 106 10.50 7.27 7.62
C ARG A 106 9.58 6.25 6.94
N VAL A 107 8.88 6.64 5.87
CA VAL A 107 8.03 5.73 5.09
C VAL A 107 8.81 4.47 4.72
N MET A 108 9.96 4.59 4.06
CA MET A 108 10.74 3.42 3.66
C MET A 108 11.21 2.55 4.83
N THR A 109 11.61 3.14 5.96
CA THR A 109 12.01 2.35 7.14
C THR A 109 10.85 1.61 7.77
N GLU A 110 9.68 2.23 7.82
CA GLU A 110 8.44 1.60 8.32
C GLU A 110 8.00 0.49 7.37
N GLU A 111 8.03 0.69 6.04
CA GLU A 111 7.78 -0.35 5.03
C GLU A 111 8.79 -1.53 5.12
N MET A 112 10.08 -1.23 5.28
CA MET A 112 11.08 -2.29 5.51
C MET A 112 10.82 -3.06 6.82
N ARG A 113 10.31 -2.38 7.87
CA ARG A 113 9.90 -3.03 9.12
C ARG A 113 8.63 -3.87 8.94
N HIS A 114 7.72 -3.46 8.06
CA HIS A 114 6.55 -4.24 7.68
C HIS A 114 6.97 -5.54 6.97
N GLY A 115 7.88 -5.47 6.00
CA GLY A 115 8.46 -6.64 5.33
C GLY A 115 9.24 -7.54 6.28
N TRP A 116 9.95 -6.96 7.25
CA TRP A 116 10.61 -7.66 8.36
C TRP A 116 9.61 -8.42 9.23
N GLN A 117 8.48 -7.78 9.59
CA GLN A 117 7.40 -8.40 10.37
C GLN A 117 6.82 -9.62 9.66
N MET A 118 6.50 -9.51 8.36
CA MET A 118 5.95 -10.63 7.58
C MET A 118 6.98 -11.75 7.43
N SER A 119 8.25 -11.41 7.16
CA SER A 119 9.34 -12.39 7.11
C SER A 119 9.56 -13.11 8.43
N HIS A 120 9.45 -12.39 9.56
CA HIS A 120 9.50 -12.99 10.90
C HIS A 120 8.36 -13.98 11.13
N VAL A 121 7.13 -13.63 10.75
CA VAL A 121 5.97 -14.55 10.83
C VAL A 121 6.20 -15.77 9.94
N LEU A 122 6.67 -15.59 8.69
CA LEU A 122 6.97 -16.68 7.77
C LEU A 122 7.98 -17.67 8.38
N ILE A 123 9.13 -17.15 8.82
CA ILE A 123 10.26 -17.97 9.29
C ILE A 123 9.92 -18.69 10.60
N THR A 124 9.22 -18.03 11.52
CA THR A 124 8.91 -18.59 12.85
C THR A 124 7.69 -19.52 12.85
N GLN A 125 6.75 -19.34 11.92
CA GLN A 125 5.48 -20.09 11.93
C GLN A 125 5.39 -21.17 10.86
N PHE A 126 6.04 -21.01 9.70
CA PHE A 126 5.82 -21.91 8.54
C PHE A 126 7.03 -22.80 8.20
N GLY A 127 8.05 -22.83 9.06
CA GLY A 127 9.19 -23.74 8.91
C GLY A 127 9.92 -23.57 7.57
N ARG A 128 10.10 -24.66 6.82
CA ARG A 128 10.87 -24.63 5.55
C ARG A 128 10.18 -23.81 4.46
N SER A 129 8.87 -23.94 4.29
CA SER A 129 8.15 -23.15 3.27
C SER A 129 8.22 -21.66 3.60
N GLY A 130 8.06 -21.31 4.88
CA GLY A 130 8.21 -19.94 5.35
C GLY A 130 9.56 -19.31 5.03
N ARG A 131 10.67 -20.02 5.28
CA ARG A 131 12.02 -19.54 4.93
C ARG A 131 12.21 -19.31 3.43
N ILE A 132 11.67 -20.20 2.59
CA ILE A 132 11.74 -20.05 1.14
C ILE A 132 10.96 -18.82 0.69
N GLU A 133 9.75 -18.61 1.21
CA GLU A 133 8.97 -17.43 0.83
C GLU A 133 9.60 -16.14 1.33
N ALA A 134 10.12 -16.11 2.57
CA ALA A 134 10.83 -14.94 3.09
C ALA A 134 12.09 -14.58 2.28
N GLN A 135 12.79 -15.59 1.73
CA GLN A 135 13.89 -15.37 0.79
C GLN A 135 13.38 -14.73 -0.51
N LYS A 136 12.31 -15.28 -1.10
CA LYS A 136 11.75 -14.77 -2.36
C LYS A 136 11.26 -13.32 -2.26
N LEU A 137 10.76 -12.89 -1.09
CA LEU A 137 10.37 -11.49 -0.84
C LEU A 137 11.53 -10.50 -1.12
N LEU A 138 12.77 -10.91 -0.84
CA LEU A 138 14.00 -10.15 -1.09
C LEU A 138 14.66 -10.46 -2.44
N GLU A 139 14.14 -11.40 -3.23
CA GLU A 139 14.67 -11.75 -4.56
C GLU A 139 13.87 -11.11 -5.69
N ARG A 140 12.55 -10.96 -5.53
CA ARG A 140 11.71 -10.22 -6.49
C ARG A 140 12.09 -8.74 -6.51
N ARG A 141 11.91 -8.09 -7.67
CA ARG A 141 12.18 -6.65 -7.86
C ARG A 141 11.03 -5.97 -8.60
N ALA A 142 10.61 -4.81 -8.10
CA ALA A 142 9.61 -3.96 -8.75
C ALA A 142 10.08 -3.50 -10.13
N PHE A 143 11.37 -3.18 -10.28
CA PHE A 143 11.96 -2.66 -11.52
C PHE A 143 12.34 -3.73 -12.55
N THR A 144 12.03 -5.00 -12.29
CA THR A 144 12.09 -6.10 -13.28
C THR A 144 10.72 -6.73 -13.54
N ASP A 145 9.64 -6.10 -13.04
CA ASP A 145 8.26 -6.58 -13.17
C ASP A 145 8.00 -7.94 -12.49
N ASP A 146 8.76 -8.25 -11.44
CA ASP A 146 8.72 -9.56 -10.78
C ASP A 146 7.87 -9.56 -9.48
N ARG A 147 7.29 -8.42 -9.06
CA ARG A 147 6.42 -8.37 -7.87
C ARG A 147 5.07 -9.04 -8.12
N LEU A 148 4.46 -9.57 -7.06
CA LEU A 148 3.25 -10.41 -7.14
C LEU A 148 2.01 -9.63 -7.59
N LEU A 149 1.96 -8.33 -7.29
CA LEU A 149 0.83 -7.46 -7.58
C LEU A 149 1.28 -6.37 -8.57
N GLY A 150 0.61 -6.29 -9.72
CA GLY A 150 1.04 -5.40 -10.81
C GLY A 150 1.13 -3.91 -10.45
N ALA A 151 0.35 -3.44 -9.47
CA ALA A 151 0.45 -2.08 -8.92
C ALA A 151 1.86 -1.76 -8.38
N PHE A 152 2.52 -2.77 -7.82
CA PHE A 152 3.83 -2.67 -7.19
C PHE A 152 4.99 -2.85 -8.19
N ASN A 153 4.69 -3.07 -9.47
CA ASN A 153 5.63 -2.97 -10.57
C ASN A 153 5.52 -1.63 -11.34
N GLN A 154 4.49 -0.82 -11.07
CA GLN A 154 4.33 0.49 -11.71
C GLN A 154 5.39 1.48 -11.21
N PRO A 155 6.00 2.31 -12.05
CA PRO A 155 7.04 3.23 -11.61
C PRO A 155 6.46 4.38 -10.77
N VAL A 156 7.14 4.76 -9.68
CA VAL A 156 6.95 6.04 -8.98
C VAL A 156 8.08 6.98 -9.41
N LYS A 157 7.78 7.94 -10.28
CA LYS A 157 8.81 8.70 -11.00
C LYS A 157 9.21 10.02 -10.34
N ASN A 158 8.30 10.64 -9.58
CA ASN A 158 8.52 11.95 -8.99
C ASN A 158 7.69 12.16 -7.72
N TRP A 159 7.83 13.32 -7.09
CA TRP A 159 7.17 13.60 -5.81
C TRP A 159 5.66 13.78 -5.89
N LEU A 160 5.10 14.30 -6.99
CA LEU A 160 3.64 14.30 -7.19
C LEU A 160 3.12 12.86 -7.29
N ASP A 161 3.85 12.01 -8.02
CA ASP A 161 3.58 10.58 -8.14
C ASP A 161 3.58 9.91 -6.75
N PHE A 162 4.61 10.17 -5.94
CA PHE A 162 4.76 9.64 -4.57
C PHE A 162 3.66 10.08 -3.61
N PHE A 163 3.31 11.37 -3.57
CA PHE A 163 2.23 11.83 -2.70
C PHE A 163 0.86 11.28 -3.13
N THR A 164 0.68 11.05 -4.44
CA THR A 164 -0.54 10.40 -4.94
C THR A 164 -0.55 8.90 -4.63
N TYR A 165 0.61 8.23 -4.74
CA TYR A 165 0.79 6.83 -4.35
C TYR A 165 0.47 6.62 -2.87
N THR A 166 1.14 7.34 -1.97
CA THR A 166 0.93 7.22 -0.52
C THR A 166 -0.46 7.66 -0.08
N GLN A 167 -1.15 8.48 -0.88
CA GLN A 167 -2.55 8.82 -0.63
C GLN A 167 -3.52 7.67 -0.97
N PHE A 168 -3.18 6.81 -1.94
CA PHE A 168 -4.12 5.85 -2.54
C PHE A 168 -3.69 4.38 -2.44
N VAL A 169 -2.44 4.05 -2.77
CA VAL A 169 -1.90 2.69 -2.71
C VAL A 169 -1.68 2.26 -1.26
N ASP A 170 -0.96 3.05 -0.46
CA ASP A 170 -0.82 2.81 1.00
C ASP A 170 -2.19 2.80 1.70
N ARG A 171 -3.16 3.53 1.14
CA ARG A 171 -4.55 3.49 1.65
C ARG A 171 -5.22 2.15 1.38
N ASP A 172 -4.92 1.45 0.29
CA ASP A 172 -5.30 0.04 0.18
C ASP A 172 -4.61 -0.77 1.30
N GLY A 173 -3.33 -0.53 1.57
CA GLY A 173 -2.60 -1.10 2.72
C GLY A 173 -3.38 -0.98 4.03
N LYS A 174 -3.84 0.21 4.40
CA LYS A 174 -4.74 0.42 5.56
C LYS A 174 -5.96 -0.52 5.55
N PHE A 175 -6.63 -0.68 4.41
CA PHE A 175 -7.80 -1.56 4.29
C PHE A 175 -7.39 -3.03 4.47
N GLN A 176 -6.32 -3.47 3.80
CA GLN A 176 -5.81 -4.84 3.92
C GLN A 176 -5.40 -5.16 5.35
N LEU A 177 -4.62 -4.30 6.00
CA LEU A 177 -4.17 -4.46 7.38
C LEU A 177 -5.34 -4.48 8.37
N THR A 178 -6.35 -3.63 8.16
CA THR A 178 -7.57 -3.64 8.99
C THR A 178 -8.30 -4.97 8.87
N MET A 179 -8.55 -5.45 7.64
CA MET A 179 -9.20 -6.73 7.39
C MET A 179 -8.42 -7.92 7.96
N LEU A 180 -7.08 -7.89 7.86
CA LEU A 180 -6.19 -8.91 8.41
C LEU A 180 -6.05 -8.84 9.95
N SER A 181 -6.34 -7.70 10.58
CA SER A 181 -6.28 -7.55 12.04
C SER A 181 -7.30 -8.45 12.75
N HIS A 182 -8.39 -8.80 12.05
CA HIS A 182 -9.41 -9.73 12.51
C HIS A 182 -8.97 -11.19 12.42
N SER A 183 -7.85 -11.50 11.77
CA SER A 183 -7.41 -12.88 11.53
C SER A 183 -7.38 -13.74 12.79
N GLY A 184 -7.98 -14.92 12.67
CA GLY A 184 -7.92 -15.99 13.65
C GLY A 184 -6.52 -16.57 13.79
N PHE A 185 -5.63 -16.40 12.80
CA PHE A 185 -4.21 -16.71 12.96
C PHE A 185 -3.52 -15.59 13.76
N LEU A 186 -3.30 -15.85 15.05
CA LEU A 186 -2.93 -14.83 16.03
C LEU A 186 -1.63 -14.07 15.68
N PRO A 187 -0.54 -14.71 15.21
CA PRO A 187 0.66 -13.98 14.79
C PRO A 187 0.38 -12.97 13.67
N LEU A 188 -0.45 -13.32 12.68
CA LEU A 188 -0.84 -12.39 11.61
C LEU A 188 -1.72 -11.27 12.17
N GLY A 189 -2.80 -11.61 12.87
CA GLY A 189 -3.72 -10.62 13.44
C GLY A 189 -3.03 -9.61 14.37
N ARG A 190 -2.06 -10.05 15.20
CA ARG A 190 -1.30 -9.17 16.10
C ARG A 190 -0.23 -8.34 15.39
N SER A 191 0.18 -8.71 14.18
CA SER A 191 1.15 -7.92 13.41
C SER A 191 0.55 -6.62 12.88
N MET A 192 -0.77 -6.61 12.63
CA MET A 192 -1.44 -5.51 11.94
C MET A 192 -1.58 -4.22 12.77
N PRO A 193 -1.93 -4.22 14.08
CA PRO A 193 -2.16 -2.96 14.80
C PRO A 193 -0.93 -2.03 14.89
N PRO A 194 0.31 -2.53 15.15
CA PRO A 194 1.51 -1.68 15.06
C PRO A 194 1.74 -1.14 13.64
N MET A 195 1.54 -1.96 12.61
CA MET A 195 1.65 -1.52 11.21
C MET A 195 0.62 -0.43 10.88
N LEU A 196 -0.65 -0.59 11.29
CA LEU A 196 -1.69 0.44 11.11
C LEU A 196 -1.35 1.79 11.75
N LYS A 197 -0.62 1.77 12.87
CA LYS A 197 -0.14 3.00 13.53
C LYS A 197 0.93 3.69 12.67
N GLU A 198 1.84 2.92 12.09
CA GLU A 198 2.89 3.40 11.19
C GLU A 198 2.28 3.88 9.86
N GLU A 199 1.37 3.11 9.27
CA GLU A 199 0.60 3.42 8.06
C GLU A 199 -0.09 4.79 8.13
N SER A 200 -0.56 5.17 9.32
CA SER A 200 -1.21 6.48 9.53
C SER A 200 -0.28 7.65 9.17
N PHE A 201 1.04 7.51 9.34
CA PHE A 201 2.02 8.49 8.89
C PHE A 201 2.16 8.51 7.37
N HIS A 202 2.14 7.34 6.72
CA HIS A 202 2.25 7.23 5.26
C HIS A 202 1.07 7.94 4.57
N LEU A 203 -0.15 7.64 5.03
CA LEU A 203 -1.38 8.30 4.57
C LEU A 203 -1.37 9.80 4.86
N GLY A 204 -0.82 10.20 6.02
CA GLY A 204 -0.62 11.58 6.39
C GLY A 204 0.33 12.31 5.44
N THR A 205 1.41 11.65 5.04
CA THR A 205 2.42 12.17 4.10
C THR A 205 1.79 12.43 2.73
N GLY A 206 1.04 11.46 2.17
CA GLY A 206 0.34 11.63 0.90
C GLY A 206 -0.71 12.76 0.94
N ASN A 207 -1.61 12.72 1.92
CA ASN A 207 -2.67 13.73 2.06
C ASN A 207 -2.09 15.14 2.28
N ASN A 208 -1.12 15.29 3.18
CA ASN A 208 -0.51 16.58 3.46
C ASN A 208 0.32 17.10 2.28
N GLY A 209 1.05 16.23 1.60
CA GLY A 209 1.81 16.57 0.39
C GLY A 209 0.92 17.11 -0.71
N LEU A 210 -0.18 16.43 -1.03
CA LEU A 210 -1.16 16.90 -2.02
C LEU A 210 -1.79 18.25 -1.63
N GLN A 211 -2.16 18.43 -0.35
CA GLN A 211 -2.68 19.71 0.12
C GLN A 211 -1.64 20.84 -0.02
N ARG A 212 -0.36 20.56 0.27
CA ARG A 212 0.74 21.53 0.12
C ARG A 212 1.00 21.87 -1.34
N ILE A 213 0.88 20.92 -2.26
CA ILE A 213 0.97 21.15 -3.71
C ILE A 213 -0.18 22.05 -4.19
N VAL A 214 -1.42 21.69 -3.84
CA VAL A 214 -2.60 22.44 -4.27
C VAL A 214 -2.57 23.87 -3.73
N LYS A 215 -2.15 24.08 -2.47
CA LYS A 215 -1.99 25.42 -1.88
C LYS A 215 -0.90 26.25 -2.55
N ALA A 216 0.18 25.62 -3.01
CA ALA A 216 1.24 26.32 -3.73
C ALA A 216 0.79 26.77 -5.14
N GLY A 217 -0.14 26.03 -5.76
CA GLY A 217 -0.81 26.42 -6.99
C GLY A 217 0.09 26.49 -8.24
N ARG A 218 1.28 25.88 -8.20
CA ARG A 218 2.23 25.88 -9.33
C ARG A 218 2.05 24.70 -10.28
N ILE A 219 1.60 23.56 -9.78
CA ILE A 219 1.28 22.40 -10.61
C ILE A 219 -0.16 22.55 -11.12
N PRO A 220 -0.39 22.56 -12.44
CA PRO A 220 -1.75 22.63 -12.98
C PRO A 220 -2.63 21.48 -12.49
N ILE A 221 -3.86 21.78 -12.09
CA ILE A 221 -4.83 20.77 -11.64
C ILE A 221 -5.03 19.63 -12.66
N PRO A 222 -5.07 19.87 -13.99
CA PRO A 222 -5.15 18.78 -14.96
C PRO A 222 -4.00 17.76 -14.87
N ILE A 223 -2.78 18.21 -14.53
CA ILE A 223 -1.66 17.29 -14.31
C ILE A 223 -1.90 16.46 -13.05
N ILE A 224 -2.33 17.08 -11.95
CA ILE A 224 -2.66 16.36 -10.70
C ILE A 224 -3.76 15.31 -10.94
N GLN A 225 -4.80 15.66 -11.70
CA GLN A 225 -5.87 14.73 -12.08
C GLN A 225 -5.35 13.49 -12.80
N ARG A 226 -4.37 13.63 -13.71
CA ARG A 226 -3.80 12.49 -14.44
C ARG A 226 -3.09 11.51 -13.51
N TYR A 227 -2.43 11.98 -12.45
CA TYR A 227 -1.84 11.10 -11.42
C TYR A 227 -2.91 10.39 -10.57
N PHE A 228 -4.05 11.04 -10.30
CA PHE A 228 -5.21 10.37 -9.69
C PHE A 228 -5.74 9.25 -10.61
N ASN A 229 -5.85 9.54 -11.92
CA ASN A 229 -6.27 8.57 -12.93
C ASN A 229 -5.28 7.41 -13.09
N LYS A 230 -4.01 7.59 -12.75
CA LYS A 230 -3.02 6.51 -12.67
C LYS A 230 -3.24 5.61 -11.46
N TRP A 231 -3.26 6.20 -10.26
CA TRP A 231 -3.16 5.40 -9.02
C TRP A 231 -4.48 4.87 -8.50
N LEU A 232 -5.60 5.53 -8.75
CA LEU A 232 -6.91 5.08 -8.26
C LEU A 232 -7.38 3.77 -8.90
N PRO A 233 -7.44 3.62 -10.25
CA PRO A 233 -7.79 2.33 -10.84
C PRO A 233 -6.78 1.23 -10.48
N THR A 234 -5.49 1.57 -10.39
CA THR A 234 -4.44 0.67 -9.91
C THR A 234 -4.73 0.18 -8.48
N SER A 235 -5.20 1.06 -7.61
CA SER A 235 -5.58 0.71 -6.23
C SER A 235 -6.90 -0.08 -6.18
N TYR A 236 -7.86 0.19 -7.07
CA TYR A 236 -9.11 -0.59 -7.15
C TYR A 236 -8.85 -2.07 -7.49
N ASP A 237 -7.83 -2.33 -8.30
CA ASP A 237 -7.43 -3.68 -8.68
C ASP A 237 -6.74 -4.47 -7.54
N LEU A 238 -6.13 -3.79 -6.55
CA LEU A 238 -5.53 -4.44 -5.38
C LEU A 238 -6.54 -5.21 -4.52
N PHE A 239 -7.82 -4.82 -4.56
CA PHE A 239 -8.90 -5.56 -3.92
C PHE A 239 -9.23 -6.90 -4.62
N GLY A 240 -8.69 -7.18 -5.81
CA GLY A 240 -8.89 -8.44 -6.52
C GLY A 240 -10.21 -8.53 -7.32
N THR A 241 -10.66 -9.74 -7.66
CA THR A 241 -11.89 -9.94 -8.44
C THR A 241 -13.14 -9.68 -7.59
N ASP A 242 -14.23 -9.21 -8.23
CA ASP A 242 -15.51 -8.88 -7.57
C ASP A 242 -16.08 -10.10 -6.83
N HIS A 243 -16.20 -11.22 -7.55
CA HIS A 243 -16.51 -12.54 -7.00
C HIS A 243 -15.23 -13.35 -6.86
N SER A 244 -14.89 -13.75 -5.63
CA SER A 244 -13.62 -14.42 -5.34
C SER A 244 -13.82 -15.58 -4.38
N SER A 245 -13.60 -16.81 -4.87
CA SER A 245 -13.58 -18.00 -4.02
C SER A 245 -12.50 -17.90 -2.93
N SER A 246 -11.35 -17.29 -3.23
CA SER A 246 -10.28 -17.10 -2.25
C SER A 246 -10.69 -16.15 -1.12
N ALA A 247 -11.37 -15.04 -1.45
CA ALA A 247 -11.89 -14.12 -0.43
C ALA A 247 -13.01 -14.78 0.41
N HIS A 248 -13.93 -15.49 -0.26
CA HIS A 248 -14.98 -16.26 0.40
C HIS A 248 -14.40 -17.22 1.44
N TRP A 249 -13.43 -18.06 1.04
CA TRP A 249 -12.84 -19.04 1.95
C TRP A 249 -11.94 -18.41 3.02
N ALA A 250 -11.21 -17.33 2.72
CA ALA A 250 -10.48 -16.59 3.73
C ALA A 250 -11.41 -16.02 4.82
N TYR A 251 -12.62 -15.60 4.45
CA TYR A 251 -13.63 -15.16 5.40
C TYR A 251 -14.21 -16.33 6.20
N VAL A 252 -14.68 -17.38 5.50
CA VAL A 252 -15.27 -18.58 6.15
C VAL A 252 -14.29 -19.23 7.13
N TRP A 253 -13.00 -19.29 6.79
CA TRP A 253 -11.96 -19.84 7.65
C TRP A 253 -11.46 -18.88 8.72
N GLY A 254 -12.05 -17.69 8.88
CA GLY A 254 -11.66 -16.76 9.94
C GLY A 254 -10.29 -16.09 9.72
N LEU A 255 -9.75 -16.07 8.50
CA LEU A 255 -8.41 -15.53 8.22
C LEU A 255 -8.37 -14.04 7.86
N LYS A 256 -9.39 -13.55 7.15
CA LYS A 256 -9.50 -12.15 6.73
C LYS A 256 -10.95 -11.68 6.84
N GLY A 257 -11.21 -10.73 7.73
CA GLY A 257 -12.55 -10.18 7.98
C GLY A 257 -12.91 -9.08 6.98
N ARG A 258 -14.09 -8.49 7.13
CA ARG A 258 -14.45 -7.25 6.43
C ARG A 258 -13.68 -6.07 7.01
N TYR A 259 -13.59 -4.98 6.24
CA TYR A 259 -12.99 -3.74 6.73
C TYR A 259 -13.80 -3.14 7.89
N ASP A 260 -15.11 -3.30 7.85
CA ASP A 260 -16.08 -2.82 8.84
C ASP A 260 -16.60 -3.94 9.76
N GLU A 261 -15.85 -5.04 9.96
CA GLU A 261 -16.34 -6.25 10.64
C GLU A 261 -16.97 -5.98 12.02
N ARG A 262 -16.40 -5.05 12.79
CA ARG A 262 -16.87 -4.70 14.14
C ARG A 262 -17.97 -3.63 14.14
N GLN A 263 -18.12 -2.89 13.05
CA GLN A 263 -19.08 -1.80 12.91
C GLN A 263 -20.35 -2.29 12.20
N SER A 264 -20.22 -3.31 11.36
CA SER A 264 -21.33 -3.85 10.59
C SER A 264 -22.30 -4.60 11.49
N GLY A 265 -23.58 -4.22 11.43
CA GLY A 265 -24.67 -4.94 12.10
C GLY A 265 -25.32 -6.01 11.21
N ALA A 266 -24.82 -6.21 9.99
CA ALA A 266 -25.36 -7.13 9.00
C ALA A 266 -24.41 -8.30 8.74
N ASP A 267 -24.98 -9.42 8.29
CA ASP A 267 -24.20 -10.57 7.82
C ASP A 267 -23.34 -10.20 6.62
N ALA A 268 -22.15 -10.79 6.53
CA ALA A 268 -21.27 -10.59 5.40
C ALA A 268 -21.81 -11.27 4.13
N ASP A 269 -21.90 -10.52 3.04
CA ASP A 269 -22.06 -11.08 1.70
C ASP A 269 -20.71 -11.66 1.24
N LYS A 270 -20.54 -12.97 1.49
CA LYS A 270 -19.30 -13.71 1.25
C LYS A 270 -18.89 -13.73 -0.23
N ASP A 271 -19.83 -13.51 -1.15
CA ASP A 271 -19.57 -13.53 -2.59
C ASP A 271 -19.13 -12.16 -3.12
N ASN A 272 -19.21 -11.10 -2.30
CA ASN A 272 -18.90 -9.72 -2.68
C ASN A 272 -17.98 -9.01 -1.66
N LEU A 273 -17.20 -9.74 -0.88
CA LEU A 273 -16.29 -9.17 0.13
C LEU A 273 -15.30 -8.15 -0.45
N ASN A 274 -14.66 -8.51 -1.58
CA ASN A 274 -13.70 -7.65 -2.26
C ASN A 274 -14.37 -6.40 -2.83
N ASP A 275 -15.55 -6.53 -3.43
CA ASP A 275 -16.31 -5.38 -3.96
C ASP A 275 -16.77 -4.45 -2.84
N THR A 276 -17.23 -5.01 -1.72
CA THR A 276 -17.63 -4.25 -0.54
C THR A 276 -16.46 -3.42 0.01
N ALA A 277 -15.29 -4.04 0.20
CA ALA A 277 -14.08 -3.34 0.64
C ALA A 277 -13.66 -2.24 -0.34
N ARG A 278 -13.69 -2.52 -1.65
CA ARG A 278 -13.37 -1.53 -2.70
C ARG A 278 -14.34 -0.35 -2.70
N ARG A 279 -15.63 -0.57 -2.45
CA ARG A 279 -16.64 0.50 -2.36
C ARG A 279 -16.41 1.39 -1.14
N LEU A 280 -16.11 0.80 0.02
CA LEU A 280 -15.76 1.57 1.22
C LEU A 280 -14.48 2.40 1.00
N TYR A 281 -13.49 1.84 0.31
CA TYR A 281 -12.28 2.56 -0.12
C TYR A 281 -12.62 3.74 -1.04
N TYR A 282 -13.46 3.50 -2.05
CA TYR A 282 -13.91 4.54 -2.99
C TYR A 282 -14.60 5.70 -2.27
N GLU A 283 -15.51 5.42 -1.33
CA GLU A 283 -16.20 6.43 -0.53
C GLU A 283 -15.22 7.24 0.36
N GLU A 284 -14.21 6.59 0.93
CA GLU A 284 -13.16 7.28 1.70
C GLU A 284 -12.34 8.21 0.80
N VAL A 285 -11.93 7.75 -0.37
CA VAL A 285 -11.19 8.54 -1.37
C VAL A 285 -11.99 9.73 -1.88
N GLN A 286 -13.31 9.58 -2.08
CA GLN A 286 -14.20 10.69 -2.45
C GLN A 286 -14.17 11.80 -1.40
N LYS A 287 -14.35 11.46 -0.12
CA LYS A 287 -14.34 12.44 0.98
C LYS A 287 -12.99 13.17 1.11
N LEU A 288 -11.89 12.47 0.86
CA LEU A 288 -10.55 13.07 0.87
C LEU A 288 -10.35 14.02 -0.32
N THR A 289 -10.80 13.62 -1.50
CA THR A 289 -10.74 14.44 -2.71
C THR A 289 -11.61 15.69 -2.57
N ASP A 290 -12.80 15.58 -1.97
CA ASP A 290 -13.66 16.72 -1.65
C ASP A 290 -12.99 17.69 -0.67
N THR A 291 -12.25 17.17 0.30
CA THR A 291 -11.49 17.98 1.25
C THR A 291 -10.35 18.71 0.55
N LEU A 292 -9.63 18.05 -0.35
CA LEU A 292 -8.59 18.66 -1.18
C LEU A 292 -9.16 19.75 -2.11
N ASN A 293 -10.33 19.51 -2.70
CA ASN A 293 -11.01 20.43 -3.61
C ASN A 293 -11.44 21.76 -2.95
N LYS A 294 -11.61 21.78 -1.62
CA LYS A 294 -11.87 23.01 -0.85
C LYS A 294 -10.67 23.96 -0.85
N LEU A 295 -9.47 23.47 -1.14
CA LEU A 295 -8.25 24.27 -1.25
C LEU A 295 -8.06 24.87 -2.65
N ILE A 296 -8.77 24.35 -3.65
CA ILE A 296 -8.77 24.91 -5.00
C ILE A 296 -9.75 26.09 -5.04
N PRO A 297 -9.40 27.23 -5.67
CA PRO A 297 -10.33 28.35 -5.86
C PRO A 297 -11.68 27.92 -6.47
N ALA A 298 -12.75 28.68 -6.24
CA ALA A 298 -14.11 28.30 -6.63
C ALA A 298 -14.27 28.17 -8.15
N GLU A 299 -13.58 29.04 -8.88
CA GLU A 299 -13.48 29.12 -10.34
C GLU A 299 -12.52 28.07 -10.95
N GLY A 300 -11.71 27.41 -10.13
CA GLY A 300 -10.76 26.39 -10.58
C GLY A 300 -11.43 25.06 -10.89
N ALA A 301 -10.93 24.37 -11.92
CA ALA A 301 -11.33 22.99 -12.20
C ALA A 301 -11.05 22.11 -10.97
N LYS A 302 -12.04 21.31 -10.56
CA LYS A 302 -11.93 20.42 -9.40
C LYS A 302 -11.34 19.07 -9.80
N ILE A 303 -10.61 18.45 -8.89
CA ILE A 303 -10.11 17.09 -9.02
C ILE A 303 -11.30 16.13 -8.80
N ARG A 304 -11.38 15.08 -9.59
CA ARG A 304 -12.41 14.05 -9.56
C ARG A 304 -11.81 12.70 -9.22
N VAL A 305 -12.59 11.88 -8.53
CA VAL A 305 -12.29 10.46 -8.36
C VAL A 305 -12.84 9.72 -9.58
N PRO A 306 -12.00 9.09 -10.42
CA PRO A 306 -12.46 8.33 -11.58
C PRO A 306 -13.43 7.21 -11.14
N ASP A 307 -14.40 6.89 -11.99
CA ASP A 307 -15.37 5.82 -11.75
C ASP A 307 -14.68 4.48 -11.45
N LEU A 308 -15.28 3.65 -10.59
CA LEU A 308 -14.76 2.32 -10.21
C LEU A 308 -14.53 1.35 -11.39
N ARG A 309 -15.08 1.66 -12.56
CA ARG A 309 -14.95 0.88 -13.80
C ARG A 309 -13.87 1.44 -14.73
N PHE A 310 -13.39 2.65 -14.51
CA PHE A 310 -12.34 3.27 -15.31
C PHE A 310 -11.05 2.45 -15.24
N ASN A 311 -10.46 2.16 -16.40
CA ASN A 311 -9.11 1.58 -16.57
C ASN A 311 -8.78 0.37 -15.67
N ARG A 312 -9.74 -0.53 -15.46
CA ARG A 312 -9.59 -1.74 -14.62
C ARG A 312 -8.84 -2.84 -15.37
N GLN A 313 -7.90 -3.49 -14.70
CA GLN A 313 -7.18 -4.68 -15.18
C GLN A 313 -7.65 -5.97 -14.51
N ILE A 314 -8.36 -5.88 -13.38
CA ILE A 314 -8.84 -7.03 -12.61
C ILE A 314 -10.37 -6.97 -12.43
N GLY A 315 -11.02 -8.14 -12.44
CA GLY A 315 -12.44 -8.29 -12.14
C GLY A 315 -13.37 -8.07 -13.35
N ARG A 316 -14.66 -7.88 -13.11
CA ARG A 316 -15.72 -7.85 -14.14
C ARG A 316 -15.61 -6.72 -15.15
N ASN A 317 -14.79 -5.71 -14.85
CA ASN A 317 -14.56 -4.54 -15.69
C ASN A 317 -13.23 -4.61 -16.44
N ALA A 318 -12.41 -5.64 -16.22
CA ALA A 318 -11.22 -5.89 -17.02
C ALA A 318 -11.60 -6.06 -18.49
N GLY A 319 -10.89 -5.35 -19.38
CA GLY A 319 -11.16 -5.36 -20.82
C GLY A 319 -12.44 -4.63 -21.24
N LYS A 320 -13.10 -3.90 -20.34
CA LYS A 320 -14.19 -2.98 -20.67
C LYS A 320 -13.69 -1.54 -20.70
N PHE A 321 -14.37 -0.70 -21.47
CA PHE A 321 -13.90 0.63 -21.82
C PHE A 321 -14.89 1.68 -21.29
N PHE A 322 -14.47 2.38 -20.24
CA PHE A 322 -15.24 3.46 -19.61
C PHE A 322 -14.35 4.68 -19.48
N ASP A 323 -14.90 5.89 -19.67
CA ASP A 323 -14.20 7.13 -19.37
C ASP A 323 -14.08 7.37 -17.85
N ILE A 324 -13.44 8.47 -17.43
CA ILE A 324 -13.27 8.78 -16.00
C ILE A 324 -14.59 9.02 -15.27
N ASP A 325 -15.67 9.40 -15.97
CA ASP A 325 -16.99 9.67 -15.42
C ASP A 325 -17.90 8.41 -15.50
N GLY A 326 -17.38 7.28 -16.00
CA GLY A 326 -18.06 6.00 -16.06
C GLY A 326 -18.97 5.80 -17.27
N GLN A 327 -18.83 6.62 -18.30
CA GLN A 327 -19.53 6.45 -19.57
C GLN A 327 -18.83 5.41 -20.43
N ALA A 328 -19.62 4.49 -21.00
CA ALA A 328 -19.08 3.46 -21.87
C ALA A 328 -18.57 4.05 -23.19
N MET A 329 -17.43 3.55 -23.67
CA MET A 329 -16.80 3.93 -24.93
C MET A 329 -16.59 2.69 -25.81
N SER A 330 -16.41 2.88 -27.12
CA SER A 330 -15.83 1.83 -27.96
C SER A 330 -14.37 1.60 -27.59
N LYS A 331 -13.81 0.45 -27.99
CA LYS A 331 -12.39 0.16 -27.82
C LYS A 331 -11.52 1.22 -28.49
N GLU A 332 -11.84 1.58 -29.74
CA GLU A 332 -11.09 2.53 -30.56
C GLU A 332 -11.15 3.95 -29.98
N GLU A 333 -12.29 4.33 -29.40
CA GLU A 333 -12.45 5.60 -28.69
C GLU A 333 -11.60 5.61 -27.42
N PHE A 334 -11.64 4.53 -26.63
CA PHE A 334 -10.89 4.43 -25.39
C PHE A 334 -9.37 4.39 -25.61
N GLU A 335 -8.88 3.70 -26.64
CA GLU A 335 -7.45 3.67 -26.99
C GLU A 335 -6.91 5.07 -27.34
N LYS A 336 -7.75 5.94 -27.90
CA LYS A 336 -7.41 7.35 -28.15
C LYS A 336 -7.58 8.23 -26.92
N TYR A 337 -8.59 7.92 -26.09
CA TYR A 337 -8.92 8.69 -24.90
C TYR A 337 -7.93 8.47 -23.76
N LEU A 338 -7.57 7.23 -23.46
CA LEU A 338 -6.75 6.87 -22.29
C LEU A 338 -5.45 7.66 -22.22
N PRO A 339 -4.63 7.81 -23.29
CA PRO A 339 -3.41 8.62 -23.23
C PRO A 339 -3.64 10.10 -22.89
N THR A 340 -4.83 10.64 -23.15
CA THR A 340 -5.15 12.07 -22.87
C THR A 340 -5.42 12.35 -21.40
N VAL A 341 -5.80 11.32 -20.64
CA VAL A 341 -6.19 11.39 -19.22
C VAL A 341 -5.21 10.69 -18.29
N MET A 342 -4.14 10.11 -18.81
CA MET A 342 -3.05 9.50 -18.03
C MET A 342 -1.82 10.41 -18.05
N PRO A 343 -0.87 10.29 -17.09
CA PRO A 343 0.35 11.07 -17.11
C PRO A 343 1.14 10.82 -18.40
N SER A 344 1.56 11.87 -19.08
CA SER A 344 2.29 11.80 -20.34
C SER A 344 3.76 12.24 -20.19
N GLU A 345 4.58 12.01 -21.23
CA GLU A 345 5.94 12.55 -21.28
C GLU A 345 5.97 14.09 -21.25
N GLU A 346 4.94 14.75 -21.78
CA GLU A 346 4.80 16.22 -21.71
C GLU A 346 4.54 16.67 -20.27
N ASP A 347 3.71 15.95 -19.53
CA ASP A 347 3.49 16.20 -18.10
C ASP A 347 4.76 16.02 -17.29
N GLU A 348 5.53 14.97 -17.58
CA GLU A 348 6.82 14.72 -16.92
C GLU A 348 7.81 15.87 -17.16
N LYS A 349 7.94 16.34 -18.40
CA LYS A 349 8.79 17.51 -18.73
C LYS A 349 8.30 18.79 -18.05
N ALA A 350 6.99 19.01 -18.01
CA ALA A 350 6.41 20.18 -17.34
C ALA A 350 6.70 20.15 -15.83
N LEU A 351 6.53 18.98 -15.19
CA LEU A 351 6.84 18.78 -13.78
C LEU A 351 8.33 18.97 -13.49
N GLU A 352 9.24 18.45 -14.34
CA GLU A 352 10.68 18.70 -14.19
C GLU A 352 11.03 20.19 -14.18
N SER A 353 10.41 20.99 -15.04
CA SER A 353 10.61 22.45 -15.05
C SER A 353 10.12 23.08 -13.75
N VAL A 354 8.90 22.75 -13.33
CA VAL A 354 8.27 23.25 -12.10
C VAL A 354 9.08 22.85 -10.86
N PHE A 355 9.64 21.64 -10.84
CA PHE A 355 10.47 21.16 -9.74
C PHE A 355 11.81 21.90 -9.65
N LYS A 356 12.43 22.20 -10.80
CA LYS A 356 13.67 23.00 -10.86
C LYS A 356 13.48 24.45 -10.44
N GLU A 357 12.33 25.05 -10.78
CA GLU A 357 12.00 26.43 -10.38
C GLU A 357 11.73 26.55 -8.88
N GLY A 358 11.29 25.47 -8.23
CA GLY A 358 10.96 25.44 -6.81
C GLY A 358 9.62 26.10 -6.48
N GLY A 359 9.26 26.13 -5.19
CA GLY A 359 8.01 26.73 -4.71
C GLY A 359 6.71 26.03 -5.15
N TRP A 360 6.82 24.82 -5.71
CA TRP A 360 5.69 24.01 -6.18
C TRP A 360 4.96 23.24 -5.08
N ILE A 361 5.53 23.24 -3.88
CA ILE A 361 4.96 22.67 -2.67
C ILE A 361 5.17 23.66 -1.52
N VAL A 362 4.14 23.92 -0.73
CA VAL A 362 4.28 24.74 0.48
C VAL A 362 5.31 24.08 1.41
N PRO A 363 6.35 24.80 1.85
CA PRO A 363 7.43 24.19 2.64
C PRO A 363 6.97 23.78 4.03
N LYS A 364 7.66 22.80 4.60
CA LYS A 364 7.64 22.45 6.02
C LYS A 364 9.06 22.44 6.57
N GLY A 365 9.23 22.89 7.81
CA GLY A 365 10.52 22.91 8.48
C GLY A 365 10.94 21.52 8.93
N GLU A 366 12.26 21.25 8.99
CA GLU A 366 12.78 20.01 9.56
C GLU A 366 12.33 19.80 11.02
N GLY A 367 12.15 20.87 11.79
CA GLY A 367 11.64 20.80 13.17
C GLY A 367 10.18 20.33 13.30
N GLU A 368 9.43 20.25 12.19
CA GLU A 368 8.09 19.66 12.16
C GLU A 368 8.12 18.14 11.88
N PHE A 369 9.29 17.57 11.55
CA PHE A 369 9.43 16.16 11.28
C PHE A 369 9.39 15.34 12.57
N GLU A 370 8.49 14.36 12.61
CA GLU A 370 8.42 13.38 13.68
C GLU A 370 9.09 12.08 13.22
N PRO A 371 10.18 11.64 13.86
CA PRO A 371 10.81 10.36 13.53
C PRO A 371 9.91 9.19 13.93
N SER A 372 10.12 8.04 13.27
CA SER A 372 9.47 6.79 13.67
C SER A 372 9.94 6.35 15.05
N GLU A 373 9.12 5.59 15.78
CA GLU A 373 9.49 5.02 17.09
C GLU A 373 10.75 4.13 17.02
N GLY A 374 11.02 3.52 15.86
CA GLY A 374 12.21 2.70 15.64
C GLY A 374 13.50 3.48 15.38
N ALA A 375 13.44 4.80 15.18
CA ALA A 375 14.62 5.63 14.98
C ALA A 375 15.35 5.88 16.31
N ARG A 376 16.68 5.73 16.32
CA ARG A 376 17.48 6.16 17.48
C ARG A 376 17.46 7.69 17.60
N PRO A 377 17.43 8.27 18.81
CA PRO A 377 17.63 9.70 18.97
C PRO A 377 18.96 10.11 18.33
N ARG A 378 18.98 11.17 17.52
CA ARG A 378 20.24 11.79 17.06
C ARG A 378 21.03 12.15 18.32
N GLN A 379 22.21 11.56 18.51
CA GLN A 379 23.12 11.88 19.61
C GLN A 379 23.73 13.26 19.44
#